data_AF-T0Y8N6-F1
#
_entry.id   AF-T0Y8N6-F1
#
_cell.length_a   1.000
_cell.length_b   1.000
_cell.length_c   1.000
_cell.angle_alpha   90.00
_cell.angle_beta   90.00
_cell.angle_gamma   90.00
#
_symmetry.space_group_name_H-M   'P 1'
#
loop_
_entity.id
_entity.type
_entity.pdbx_description
1 polymer ?
#
loop_
_entity_poly.entity_id
_entity_poly.type
_entity_poly.pdbx_seq_one_letter_code
_entity_poly.pdbx_strand_id
1 'polypeptide(L)'
;MNLKGKKAVMIGTGQTAWMQGFPYTVVIDSMINDFVAGGIEYQVVQAWEKEKPQFMFIEGQGSVLHPAYPGSFEIIGAAKPDWIILQYAPKRLDYDGFEGIRIPPLEKYIKVLELISDRKVLAISLNREGIQDNEIEDELEKITNNSGIYAFDPLGDLSGISKIIGESINYRL
;
A
#
# COMPACT_ATOMS: atom_id res chain seq x y z
N MET A 1 -3.15 13.07 -6.93
CA MET A 1 -2.59 13.01 -8.29
C MET A 1 -3.48 13.69 -9.33
N ASN A 2 -4.76 13.31 -9.47
CA ASN A 2 -5.69 13.91 -10.44
C ASN A 2 -5.79 15.45 -10.36
N LEU A 3 -5.86 16.02 -9.14
CA LEU A 3 -5.85 17.48 -8.94
C LEU A 3 -4.58 18.18 -9.47
N LYS A 4 -3.48 17.44 -9.66
CA LYS A 4 -2.23 17.93 -10.25
C LYS A 4 -2.12 17.63 -11.76
N GLY A 5 -3.23 17.31 -12.43
CA GLY A 5 -3.27 17.02 -13.86
C GLY A 5 -2.62 15.69 -14.28
N LYS A 6 -2.26 14.84 -13.30
CA LYS A 6 -1.66 13.52 -13.54
C LYS A 6 -2.74 12.45 -13.41
N LYS A 7 -3.16 11.85 -14.53
CA LYS A 7 -4.28 10.89 -14.56
C LYS A 7 -3.93 9.68 -13.68
N ALA A 8 -4.74 9.45 -12.66
CA ALA A 8 -4.58 8.37 -11.71
C ALA A 8 -5.91 7.66 -11.46
N VAL A 9 -5.84 6.34 -11.33
CA VAL A 9 -7.00 5.47 -11.07
C VAL A 9 -6.71 4.59 -9.86
N MET A 10 -7.77 4.17 -9.17
CA MET A 10 -7.72 3.28 -8.04
C MET A 10 -8.17 1.88 -8.48
N ILE A 11 -7.45 0.85 -8.06
CA ILE A 11 -7.81 -0.55 -8.19
C ILE A 11 -8.16 -1.04 -6.79
N GLY A 12 -9.46 -1.28 -6.56
CA GLY A 12 -9.97 -1.84 -5.33
C GLY A 12 -9.72 -3.34 -5.23
N THR A 13 -9.40 -3.82 -4.04
CA THR A 13 -9.14 -5.26 -3.77
C THR A 13 -10.04 -5.82 -2.67
N GLY A 14 -10.85 -4.98 -2.04
CA GLY A 14 -11.75 -5.35 -0.96
C GLY A 14 -13.21 -4.92 -1.17
N GLN A 15 -14.08 -5.44 -0.31
CA GLN A 15 -15.52 -5.11 -0.29
C GLN A 15 -15.78 -3.61 -0.11
N THR A 16 -14.93 -2.91 0.65
CA THR A 16 -15.10 -1.48 0.93
C THR A 16 -14.93 -0.65 -0.34
N ALA A 17 -13.91 -0.93 -1.15
CA ALA A 17 -13.73 -0.26 -2.43
C ALA A 17 -14.91 -0.56 -3.38
N TRP A 18 -15.41 -1.79 -3.37
CA TRP A 18 -16.57 -2.18 -4.16
C TRP A 18 -17.82 -1.38 -3.76
N MET A 19 -18.11 -1.28 -2.47
CA MET A 19 -19.24 -0.52 -1.93
C MET A 19 -19.11 0.99 -2.17
N GLN A 20 -17.89 1.53 -2.19
CA GLN A 20 -17.64 2.93 -2.54
C GLN A 20 -17.79 3.21 -4.04
N GLY A 21 -18.00 2.18 -4.87
CA GLY A 21 -18.27 2.34 -6.30
C GLY A 21 -17.00 2.54 -7.13
N PHE A 22 -15.83 2.09 -6.67
CA PHE A 22 -14.63 2.12 -7.51
C PHE A 22 -14.81 1.21 -8.74
N PRO A 23 -14.62 1.73 -9.97
CA PRO A 23 -15.01 1.04 -11.19
C PRO A 23 -14.16 -0.20 -11.49
N TYR A 24 -12.92 -0.23 -10.99
CA TYR A 24 -11.99 -1.35 -11.13
C TYR A 24 -11.79 -1.96 -9.76
N THR A 25 -12.54 -3.01 -9.45
CA THR A 25 -12.52 -3.65 -8.13
C THR A 25 -12.68 -5.16 -8.23
N VAL A 26 -11.92 -5.88 -7.42
CA VAL A 26 -12.06 -7.31 -7.18
C VAL A 26 -12.11 -7.54 -5.67
N VAL A 27 -12.96 -8.44 -5.15
CA VAL A 27 -13.04 -8.73 -3.70
C VAL A 27 -12.29 -10.02 -3.42
N ILE A 28 -10.97 -9.93 -3.22
CA ILE A 28 -10.08 -11.10 -3.27
C ILE A 28 -10.32 -12.08 -2.13
N ASP A 29 -10.69 -11.58 -0.94
CA ASP A 29 -10.96 -12.41 0.24
C ASP A 29 -12.16 -13.37 0.08
N SER A 30 -12.98 -13.13 -0.95
CA SER A 30 -14.14 -13.98 -1.28
C SER A 30 -13.91 -14.91 -2.47
N MET A 31 -12.72 -14.86 -3.07
CA MET A 31 -12.39 -15.65 -4.25
C MET A 31 -11.79 -17.00 -3.88
N ILE A 32 -12.02 -17.99 -4.75
CA ILE A 32 -11.24 -19.23 -4.73
C ILE A 32 -9.80 -18.84 -5.13
N ASN A 33 -8.83 -19.30 -4.34
CA ASN A 33 -7.42 -18.88 -4.42
C ASN A 33 -6.84 -18.93 -5.85
N ASP A 34 -7.10 -20.01 -6.59
CA ASP A 34 -6.61 -20.20 -7.97
C ASP A 34 -7.02 -19.07 -8.93
N PHE A 35 -8.07 -18.30 -8.62
CA PHE A 35 -8.56 -17.20 -9.45
C PHE A 35 -8.13 -15.82 -8.95
N VAL A 36 -7.53 -15.69 -7.77
CA VAL A 36 -7.17 -14.40 -7.18
C VAL A 36 -6.24 -13.62 -8.11
N ALA A 37 -5.17 -14.26 -8.59
CA ALA A 37 -4.20 -13.62 -9.47
C ALA A 37 -4.85 -13.13 -10.78
N GLY A 38 -5.69 -13.95 -11.40
CA GLY A 38 -6.42 -13.58 -12.62
C GLY A 38 -7.45 -12.46 -12.39
N GLY A 39 -8.10 -12.45 -11.21
CA GLY A 39 -9.03 -11.37 -10.83
C GLY A 39 -8.32 -10.02 -10.68
N ILE A 40 -7.16 -10.01 -10.02
CA ILE A 40 -6.34 -8.80 -9.86
C ILE A 40 -5.82 -8.33 -11.22
N GLU A 41 -5.22 -9.23 -12.00
CA GLU A 41 -4.69 -8.93 -13.35
C GLU A 41 -5.79 -8.34 -14.24
N TYR A 42 -6.98 -8.94 -14.26
CA TYR A 42 -8.10 -8.46 -15.04
C TYR A 42 -8.45 -7.01 -14.70
N GLN A 43 -8.57 -6.64 -13.41
CA GLN A 43 -8.89 -5.26 -13.02
C GLN A 43 -7.80 -4.27 -13.42
N VAL A 44 -6.53 -4.64 -13.24
CA VAL A 44 -5.38 -3.80 -13.62
C VAL A 44 -5.33 -3.58 -15.13
N VAL A 45 -5.47 -4.63 -15.93
CA VAL A 45 -5.47 -4.56 -17.40
C VAL A 45 -6.67 -3.74 -17.89
N GLN A 46 -7.87 -3.99 -17.36
CA GLN A 46 -9.06 -3.23 -17.74
C GLN A 46 -8.92 -1.74 -17.44
N ALA A 47 -8.36 -1.38 -16.29
CA ALA A 47 -8.09 0.01 -15.95
C ALA A 47 -7.06 0.63 -16.91
N TRP A 48 -5.98 -0.09 -17.22
CA TRP A 48 -4.97 0.36 -18.16
C TRP A 48 -5.53 0.62 -19.56
N GLU A 49 -6.27 -0.33 -20.13
CA GLU A 49 -6.81 -0.25 -21.49
C GLU A 49 -7.83 0.88 -21.65
N LYS A 50 -8.75 1.01 -20.69
CA LYS A 50 -9.85 1.98 -20.76
C LYS A 50 -9.43 3.38 -20.35
N GLU A 51 -8.58 3.49 -19.32
CA GLU A 51 -8.23 4.78 -18.74
C GLU A 51 -6.91 5.32 -19.24
N LYS A 52 -5.96 4.46 -19.65
CA LYS A 52 -4.58 4.84 -19.97
C LYS A 52 -3.99 5.76 -18.89
N PRO A 53 -4.07 5.37 -17.60
CA PRO A 53 -3.66 6.22 -16.50
C PRO A 53 -2.14 6.36 -16.46
N GLN A 54 -1.64 7.48 -15.93
CA GLN A 54 -0.22 7.62 -15.62
C GLN A 54 0.14 6.86 -14.32
N PHE A 55 -0.83 6.74 -13.40
CA PHE A 55 -0.66 6.05 -12.13
C PHE A 55 -1.85 5.15 -11.82
N MET A 56 -1.58 3.94 -11.35
CA MET A 56 -2.58 3.07 -10.75
C MET A 56 -2.24 2.89 -9.27
N PHE A 57 -3.17 3.24 -8.39
CA PHE A 57 -3.07 2.97 -6.96
C PHE A 57 -3.82 1.67 -6.69
N ILE A 58 -3.12 0.68 -6.15
CA ILE A 58 -3.71 -0.63 -5.87
C ILE A 58 -3.89 -0.72 -4.37
N GLU A 59 -5.11 -0.97 -3.93
CA GLU A 59 -5.43 -1.20 -2.53
C GLU A 59 -4.65 -2.43 -2.03
N GLY A 60 -4.01 -2.33 -0.86
CA GLY A 60 -3.41 -3.48 -0.19
C GLY A 60 -4.47 -4.28 0.57
N GLN A 61 -4.23 -5.57 0.80
CA GLN A 61 -5.04 -6.40 1.70
C GLN A 61 -4.15 -7.13 2.69
N GLY A 62 -4.61 -7.25 3.94
CA GLY A 62 -3.87 -7.92 5.01
C GLY A 62 -2.45 -7.41 5.18
N SER A 63 -1.50 -8.31 5.44
CA SER A 63 -0.09 -7.97 5.54
C SER A 63 0.79 -9.17 5.20
N VAL A 64 1.92 -8.94 4.51
CA VAL A 64 2.86 -10.00 4.06
C VAL A 64 3.41 -10.89 5.18
N LEU A 65 3.35 -10.44 6.43
CA LEU A 65 3.79 -11.20 7.60
C LEU A 65 2.63 -11.62 8.53
N HIS A 66 1.38 -11.30 8.20
CA HIS A 66 0.24 -11.70 9.01
C HIS A 66 0.03 -13.21 8.91
N PRO A 67 -0.09 -13.95 10.04
CA PRO A 67 -0.20 -15.41 10.02
C PRO A 67 -1.48 -15.98 9.39
N ALA A 68 -2.50 -15.14 9.17
CA ALA A 68 -3.84 -15.55 8.74
C ALA A 68 -4.30 -14.82 7.47
N TYR A 69 -3.79 -13.59 7.24
CA TYR A 69 -4.20 -12.73 6.14
C TYR A 69 -2.99 -12.25 5.30
N PRO A 70 -2.36 -13.14 4.51
CA PRO A 70 -1.17 -12.81 3.73
C PRO A 70 -1.47 -12.10 2.39
N GLY A 71 -2.69 -11.59 2.18
CA GLY A 71 -3.22 -11.13 0.88
C GLY A 71 -2.37 -10.10 0.13
N SER A 72 -1.48 -9.38 0.81
CA SER A 72 -0.51 -8.47 0.19
C SER A 72 0.44 -9.20 -0.79
N PHE A 73 0.75 -10.48 -0.56
CA PHE A 73 1.64 -11.26 -1.42
C PHE A 73 1.02 -11.50 -2.81
N GLU A 74 -0.25 -11.88 -2.86
CA GLU A 74 -0.98 -12.14 -4.10
C GLU A 74 -1.10 -10.87 -4.96
N ILE A 75 -1.35 -9.73 -4.30
CA ILE A 75 -1.40 -8.41 -4.96
C ILE A 75 -0.05 -8.05 -5.58
N ILE A 76 1.05 -8.22 -4.85
CA ILE A 76 2.39 -7.93 -5.38
C ILE A 76 2.72 -8.84 -6.57
N GLY A 77 2.44 -10.15 -6.45
CA GLY A 77 2.74 -11.13 -7.49
C GLY A 77 1.91 -10.92 -8.77
N ALA A 78 0.62 -10.66 -8.64
CA ALA A 78 -0.30 -10.51 -9.76
C ALA A 78 -0.24 -9.11 -10.39
N ALA A 79 -0.23 -8.07 -9.58
CA ALA A 79 -0.27 -6.70 -10.08
C ALA A 79 1.10 -6.12 -10.45
N LYS A 80 2.19 -6.74 -9.98
CA LYS A 80 3.58 -6.33 -10.23
C LYS A 80 3.79 -4.81 -10.12
N PRO A 81 3.48 -4.20 -8.96
CA PRO A 81 3.56 -2.75 -8.79
C PRO A 81 4.99 -2.27 -9.02
N ASP A 82 5.16 -1.08 -9.59
CA ASP A 82 6.49 -0.46 -9.75
C ASP A 82 7.10 -0.03 -8.41
N TRP A 83 6.23 0.30 -7.44
CA TRP A 83 6.58 0.89 -6.15
C TRP A 83 5.59 0.42 -5.07
N ILE A 84 6.05 0.38 -3.82
CA ILE A 84 5.21 0.02 -2.66
C ILE A 84 5.15 1.19 -1.68
N ILE A 85 3.96 1.50 -1.17
CA ILE A 85 3.78 2.37 0.01
C ILE A 85 3.39 1.47 1.18
N LEU A 86 4.23 1.42 2.22
CA LEU A 86 4.01 0.57 3.38
C LEU A 86 3.23 1.35 4.45
N GLN A 87 2.03 0.90 4.81
CA GLN A 87 1.32 1.44 5.96
C GLN A 87 1.85 0.86 7.26
N TYR A 88 2.19 1.72 8.23
CA TYR A 88 2.80 1.32 9.50
C TYR A 88 2.05 1.93 10.69
N ALA A 89 1.77 1.10 11.71
CA ALA A 89 1.10 1.49 12.96
C ALA A 89 2.07 1.33 14.16
N PRO A 90 2.83 2.38 14.54
CA PRO A 90 3.92 2.26 15.51
C PRO A 90 3.50 1.84 16.92
N LYS A 91 2.28 2.20 17.34
CA LYS A 91 1.77 1.90 18.69
C LYS A 91 1.07 0.53 18.76
N ARG A 92 0.88 -0.15 17.63
CA ARG A 92 0.26 -1.48 17.58
C ARG A 92 1.31 -2.55 17.85
N LEU A 93 1.14 -3.27 18.96
CA LEU A 93 2.13 -4.28 19.40
C LEU A 93 1.82 -5.69 18.88
N ASP A 94 0.55 -6.06 18.81
CA ASP A 94 0.07 -7.38 18.38
C ASP A 94 -0.84 -7.24 17.15
N TYR A 95 -0.98 -8.31 16.36
CA TYR A 95 -1.96 -8.33 15.28
C TYR A 95 -3.38 -8.25 15.85
N ASP A 96 -4.23 -7.49 15.17
CA ASP A 96 -5.63 -7.33 15.56
C ASP A 96 -6.36 -8.68 15.52
N GLY A 97 -7.01 -9.05 16.62
CA GLY A 97 -7.62 -10.38 16.81
C GLY A 97 -6.65 -11.54 17.13
N PHE A 98 -5.35 -11.27 17.30
CA PHE A 98 -4.31 -12.29 17.61
C PHE A 98 -3.40 -11.83 18.75
N GLU A 99 -3.99 -11.64 19.94
CA GLU A 99 -3.27 -11.24 21.16
C GLU A 99 -2.05 -12.13 21.43
N GLY A 100 -0.91 -11.51 21.73
CA GLY A 100 0.35 -12.20 21.96
C GLY A 100 1.15 -12.56 20.70
N ILE A 101 0.59 -12.40 19.49
CA ILE A 101 1.36 -12.50 18.25
C ILE A 101 1.90 -11.11 17.90
N ARG A 102 3.15 -10.87 18.29
CA ARG A 102 3.84 -9.58 18.12
C ARG A 102 4.03 -9.23 16.65
N ILE A 103 3.73 -7.98 16.32
CA ILE A 103 4.05 -7.39 15.03
C ILE A 103 5.59 -7.28 14.92
N PRO A 104 6.21 -7.83 13.87
CA PRO A 104 7.64 -7.71 13.67
C PRO A 104 8.09 -6.24 13.47
N PRO A 105 9.38 -5.95 13.67
CA PRO A 105 9.89 -4.61 13.46
C PRO A 105 9.77 -4.17 11.99
N LEU A 106 9.64 -2.87 11.77
CA LEU A 106 9.40 -2.23 10.47
C LEU A 106 10.41 -2.67 9.40
N GLU A 107 11.68 -2.82 9.78
CA GLU A 107 12.78 -3.19 8.87
C GLU A 107 12.56 -4.58 8.26
N LYS A 108 11.91 -5.49 9.00
CA LYS A 108 11.57 -6.83 8.48
C LYS A 108 10.54 -6.73 7.37
N TYR A 109 9.55 -5.85 7.52
CA TYR A 109 8.54 -5.61 6.48
C TYR A 109 9.15 -5.02 5.22
N ILE A 110 9.98 -3.98 5.37
CA ILE A 110 10.69 -3.37 4.24
C ILE A 110 11.49 -4.44 3.49
N LYS A 111 12.32 -5.22 4.20
CA LYS A 111 13.14 -6.27 3.59
C LYS A 111 12.31 -7.31 2.84
N VAL A 112 11.20 -7.78 3.42
CA VAL A 112 10.35 -8.79 2.79
C VAL A 112 9.65 -8.23 1.56
N LEU A 113 9.08 -7.03 1.65
CA LEU A 113 8.40 -6.38 0.52
C LEU A 113 9.35 -6.17 -0.64
N GLU A 114 10.57 -5.68 -0.39
CA GLU A 114 11.56 -5.49 -1.45
C GLU A 114 12.00 -6.82 -2.07
N LEU A 115 12.17 -7.86 -1.25
CA LEU A 115 12.57 -9.18 -1.74
C LEU A 115 11.52 -9.83 -2.64
N ILE A 116 10.24 -9.77 -2.27
CA ILE A 116 9.16 -10.44 -3.02
C ILE A 116 8.71 -9.65 -4.25
N SER A 117 8.88 -8.32 -4.24
CA SER A 117 8.46 -7.46 -5.35
C SER A 117 9.59 -7.18 -6.34
N ASP A 118 10.85 -7.35 -5.93
CA ASP A 118 12.03 -6.84 -6.64
C ASP A 118 11.97 -5.31 -6.86
N ARG A 119 11.21 -4.60 -6.00
CA ARG A 119 11.02 -3.14 -6.04
C ARG A 119 11.29 -2.51 -4.69
N LYS A 120 11.61 -1.22 -4.69
CA LYS A 120 11.84 -0.46 -3.46
C LYS A 120 10.53 -0.03 -2.80
N VAL A 121 10.52 -0.02 -1.47
CA VAL A 121 9.46 0.68 -0.72
C VAL A 121 9.69 2.18 -0.91
N LEU A 122 8.74 2.84 -1.57
CA LEU A 122 8.86 4.24 -1.98
C LEU A 122 8.63 5.20 -0.81
N ALA A 123 7.69 4.86 0.07
CA ALA A 123 7.30 5.68 1.21
C ALA A 123 6.62 4.82 2.28
N ILE A 124 6.54 5.36 3.49
CA ILE A 124 5.82 4.76 4.62
C ILE A 124 4.65 5.68 4.98
N SER A 125 3.43 5.16 5.03
CA SER A 125 2.27 5.91 5.52
C SER A 125 2.01 5.60 6.98
N LEU A 126 1.86 6.64 7.79
CA LEU A 126 1.56 6.51 9.21
C LEU A 126 0.09 6.12 9.42
N ASN A 127 -0.15 5.09 10.21
CA ASN A 127 -1.42 4.86 10.87
C ASN A 127 -1.36 5.48 12.26
N ARG A 128 -2.25 6.45 12.51
CA ARG A 128 -2.32 7.24 13.74
C ARG A 128 -2.95 6.51 14.94
N GLU A 129 -3.30 5.23 14.81
CA GLU A 129 -3.87 4.45 15.92
C GLU A 129 -2.99 4.55 17.17
N GLY A 130 -3.57 5.05 18.27
CA GLY A 130 -2.88 5.24 19.55
C GLY A 130 -1.86 6.38 19.59
N ILE A 131 -1.80 7.23 18.57
CA ILE A 131 -0.90 8.39 18.48
C ILE A 131 -1.71 9.67 18.73
N GLN A 132 -1.22 10.56 19.59
CA GLN A 132 -1.83 11.88 19.80
C GLN A 132 -1.46 12.84 18.66
N ASP A 133 -2.32 13.81 18.36
CA ASP A 133 -2.08 14.73 17.23
C ASP A 133 -0.75 15.50 17.34
N ASN A 134 -0.32 15.81 18.56
CA ASN A 134 0.95 16.51 18.82
C ASN A 134 2.19 15.59 18.77
N GLU A 135 2.02 14.27 18.62
CA GLU A 135 3.12 13.29 18.45
C GLU A 135 3.35 12.91 16.97
N ILE A 136 2.46 13.34 16.05
CA ILE A 136 2.48 12.88 14.65
C ILE A 136 3.80 13.27 13.96
N GLU A 137 4.21 14.52 14.07
CA GLU A 137 5.43 15.01 13.41
C GLU A 137 6.67 14.27 13.94
N ASP A 138 6.79 14.12 15.26
CA ASP A 138 7.88 13.39 15.90
C ASP A 138 7.95 11.92 15.44
N GLU A 139 6.80 11.25 15.30
CA GLU A 139 6.77 9.85 14.86
C GLU A 139 7.12 9.72 13.36
N LEU A 140 6.68 10.66 12.52
CA LEU A 140 7.09 10.70 11.11
C LEU A 140 8.60 10.91 10.94
N GLU A 141 9.18 11.83 11.71
CA GLU A 141 10.64 12.06 11.71
C GLU A 141 11.39 10.82 12.17
N LYS A 142 10.94 10.18 13.25
CA LYS A 142 11.53 8.95 13.77
C LYS A 142 11.47 7.80 12.76
N ILE A 143 10.32 7.56 12.13
CA ILE A 143 10.18 6.53 11.08
C ILE A 143 11.13 6.83 9.91
N THR A 144 11.18 8.09 9.47
CA THR A 144 12.04 8.51 8.35
C THR A 144 13.52 8.31 8.68
N ASN A 145 13.96 8.74 9.85
CA ASN A 145 15.35 8.64 10.30
C ASN A 145 15.80 7.18 10.48
N ASN A 146 14.93 6.33 11.02
CA ASN A 146 15.27 4.92 11.28
C ASN A 146 15.28 4.07 10.00
N SER A 147 14.34 4.32 9.09
CA SER A 147 14.21 3.52 7.86
C SER A 147 15.00 4.07 6.67
N GLY A 148 15.34 5.36 6.67
CA GLY A 148 15.86 6.06 5.50
C GLY A 148 14.81 6.26 4.38
N ILE A 149 13.54 5.94 4.64
CA ILE A 149 12.44 6.04 3.69
C ILE A 149 11.50 7.16 4.15
N TYR A 150 11.05 7.99 3.22
CA TYR A 150 10.15 9.09 3.52
C TYR A 150 8.84 8.58 4.17
N ALA A 151 8.58 9.03 5.40
CA ALA A 151 7.32 8.80 6.08
C ALA A 151 6.38 10.00 5.90
N PHE A 152 5.09 9.73 5.75
CA PHE A 152 4.06 10.77 5.68
C PHE A 152 2.77 10.32 6.36
N ASP A 153 1.94 11.29 6.69
CA ASP A 153 0.63 11.07 7.26
C ASP A 153 -0.46 11.17 6.18
N PRO A 154 -1.19 10.08 5.89
CA PRO A 154 -2.16 10.03 4.81
C PRO A 154 -3.41 10.90 5.06
N LEU A 155 -3.64 11.34 6.31
CA LEU A 155 -4.75 12.23 6.67
C LEU A 155 -4.31 13.71 6.76
N GLY A 156 -3.02 13.97 6.59
CA GLY A 156 -2.42 15.31 6.63
C GLY A 156 -2.13 15.86 5.23
N ASP A 157 -1.02 16.60 5.12
CA ASP A 157 -0.57 17.14 3.83
C ASP A 157 0.02 16.04 2.93
N LEU A 158 -0.59 15.85 1.76
CA LEU A 158 -0.16 14.89 0.75
C LEU A 158 0.77 15.50 -0.31
N SER A 159 1.16 16.77 -0.18
CA SER A 159 1.97 17.47 -1.17
C SER A 159 3.32 16.79 -1.41
N GLY A 160 3.98 16.35 -0.33
CA GLY A 160 5.29 15.68 -0.33
C GLY A 160 5.25 14.32 -1.03
N ILE A 161 4.38 13.40 -0.57
CA ILE A 161 4.23 12.08 -1.21
C ILE A 161 3.80 12.22 -2.68
N SER A 162 2.93 13.17 -3.00
CA SER A 162 2.53 13.41 -4.39
C SER A 162 3.67 13.90 -5.27
N LYS A 163 4.65 14.64 -4.72
CA LYS A 163 5.87 15.03 -5.44
C LYS A 163 6.75 13.80 -5.68
N ILE A 164 6.98 12.99 -4.65
CA ILE A 164 7.80 11.75 -4.74
C ILE A 164 7.23 10.79 -5.78
N ILE A 165 5.93 10.48 -5.73
CA ILE A 165 5.25 9.66 -6.75
C ILE A 165 5.37 10.30 -8.13
N GLY A 166 5.28 11.63 -8.19
CA GLY A 166 5.40 12.37 -9.43
C GLY A 166 6.78 12.28 -10.09
N GLU A 167 7.84 12.17 -9.30
CA GLU A 167 9.24 12.07 -9.72
C GLU A 167 9.66 10.61 -9.96
N SER A 168 9.00 9.64 -9.33
CA SER A 168 9.31 8.21 -9.44
C SER A 168 9.15 7.66 -10.87
N ILE A 169 8.32 8.31 -11.72
CA ILE A 169 8.20 7.98 -13.15
C ILE A 169 9.56 7.96 -13.85
N ASN A 170 10.47 8.85 -13.49
CA ASN A 170 11.76 8.99 -14.16
C ASN A 170 12.74 7.85 -13.84
N TYR A 171 12.39 6.98 -12.89
CA TYR A 171 13.22 5.90 -12.39
C TYR A 171 12.69 4.50 -12.78
N ARG A 172 11.75 4.42 -13.74
CA ARG A 172 11.40 3.15 -14.39
C ARG A 172 12.60 2.66 -15.21
N LEU A 173 13.49 1.91 -14.57
CA LEU A 173 14.52 1.07 -15.20
C LEU A 173 13.96 -0.33 -15.45
#